data_AF-A0A971CU10-F1
#
_entry.id   AF-A0A971CU10-F1
#
_cell.length_a   1.000
_cell.length_b   1.000
_cell.length_c   1.000
_cell.angle_alpha   90.00
_cell.angle_beta   90.00
_cell.angle_gamma   90.00
#
_symmetry.space_group_name_H-M   'P 1'
#
loop_
_entity.id
_entity.type
_entity.pdbx_description
1 polymer ?
#
loop_
_entity_poly.entity_id
_entity_poly.type
_entity_poly.pdbx_seq_one_letter_code
_entity_poly.pdbx_strand_id
1 'polypeptide(L)'
;MSTCRMMVVAIALVLMSATAWGADVILNEYNAVGGSEFLNGGDSAVDEDGGRASDSYFGRVQGNGGDWFELVVITDHLDMRGWHFDIFEGGALDETLTLTDHAIWSDLRSGTIITVAEDVPSDISYNPAAGDWWINVQANNDADGLYIEASSFPVSSNNWQLRIRDAAGAIVFGPAGEGISPVSGISSTEVFRLETDPDDTITPYSNDYDDGSDFSTFGSANRWGSQDLVDLRVVEPIAASISLTDPNGGEFLVAGTVTPIQWESDEAIEQVLIEFSFDGGASWMAVFPANVGNSGLYEWTVPPVDSEQCLIRVSSATQLAVYDTSDEPFAIVMPLSADE
;
A
#
# COMPACT_ATOMS: atom_id res chain seq x y z
N MET A 1 -26.21 -63.06 23.36
CA MET A 1 -25.01 -62.30 23.78
C MET A 1 -24.62 -61.41 22.61
N SER A 2 -24.81 -60.11 22.77
CA SER A 2 -24.61 -59.11 21.71
C SER A 2 -23.13 -58.76 21.60
N THR A 3 -22.51 -59.04 20.45
CA THR A 3 -21.14 -58.65 20.14
C THR A 3 -21.11 -57.19 19.67
N CYS A 4 -20.66 -56.31 20.56
CA CYS A 4 -20.39 -54.90 20.28
C CYS A 4 -19.15 -54.79 19.38
N ARG A 5 -19.32 -54.27 18.16
CA ARG A 5 -18.21 -53.93 17.25
C ARG A 5 -17.64 -52.57 17.69
N MET A 6 -16.46 -52.57 18.32
CA MET A 6 -15.68 -51.36 18.54
C MET A 6 -15.12 -50.88 17.20
N MET A 7 -15.62 -49.76 16.72
CA MET A 7 -15.10 -49.06 15.55
C MET A 7 -14.00 -48.11 16.05
N VAL A 8 -12.74 -48.44 15.77
CA VAL A 8 -11.60 -47.57 16.08
C VAL A 8 -11.53 -46.53 14.96
N VAL A 9 -11.91 -45.29 15.26
CA VAL A 9 -11.69 -44.15 14.37
C VAL A 9 -10.26 -43.68 14.59
N ALA A 10 -9.37 -43.95 13.64
CA ALA A 10 -8.04 -43.36 13.61
C ALA A 10 -8.17 -41.90 13.14
N ILE A 11 -8.03 -40.95 14.06
CA ILE A 11 -7.92 -39.52 13.72
C ILE A 11 -6.49 -39.31 13.25
N ALA A 12 -6.32 -39.18 11.93
CA ALA A 12 -5.07 -38.70 11.35
C ALA A 12 -4.96 -37.21 11.64
N LEU A 13 -4.11 -36.84 12.60
CA LEU A 13 -3.73 -35.45 12.83
C LEU A 13 -2.77 -35.06 11.69
N VAL A 14 -3.29 -34.38 10.66
CA VAL A 14 -2.46 -33.75 9.64
C VAL A 14 -1.85 -32.51 10.29
N LEU A 15 -0.61 -32.63 10.77
CA LEU A 15 0.23 -31.47 11.07
C LEU A 15 0.57 -30.82 9.72
N MET A 16 -0.26 -29.88 9.29
CA MET A 16 0.17 -28.89 8.30
C MET A 16 1.20 -28.02 9.00
N SER A 17 2.48 -28.27 8.75
CA SER A 17 3.50 -27.26 8.97
C SER A 17 3.16 -26.11 8.03
N ALA A 18 2.54 -25.05 8.56
CA ALA A 18 2.51 -23.78 7.88
C ALA A 18 3.97 -23.38 7.70
N THR A 19 4.47 -23.50 6.46
CA THR A 19 5.64 -22.74 6.06
C THR A 19 5.28 -21.29 6.34
N ALA A 20 6.00 -20.63 7.24
CA ALA A 20 5.84 -19.20 7.43
C ALA A 20 6.19 -18.56 6.08
N TRP A 21 5.19 -17.95 5.44
CA TRP A 21 5.44 -17.08 4.30
C TRP A 21 6.13 -15.84 4.87
N GLY A 22 7.14 -15.33 4.17
CA GLY A 22 7.70 -14.03 4.55
C GLY A 22 6.58 -12.99 4.52
N ALA A 23 6.55 -12.09 5.50
CA ALA A 23 5.52 -11.06 5.53
C ALA A 23 5.71 -10.10 4.35
N ASP A 24 4.69 -9.86 3.52
CA ASP A 24 4.78 -8.85 2.46
C ASP A 24 4.64 -7.43 3.00
N VAL A 25 3.90 -7.30 4.12
CA VAL A 25 3.64 -6.05 4.86
C VAL A 25 3.53 -6.41 6.34
N ILE A 26 4.08 -5.56 7.21
CA ILE A 26 4.03 -5.77 8.66
C ILE A 26 3.41 -4.57 9.37
N LEU A 27 2.75 -4.82 10.50
CA LEU A 27 2.36 -3.77 11.44
C LEU A 27 3.61 -3.18 12.07
N ASN A 28 3.77 -1.86 12.02
CA ASN A 28 4.97 -1.16 12.47
C ASN A 28 4.74 -0.31 13.72
N GLU A 29 3.65 0.46 13.77
CA GLU A 29 3.31 1.34 14.89
C GLU A 29 1.78 1.53 14.96
N TYR A 30 1.20 1.71 16.15
CA TYR A 30 -0.15 2.25 16.27
C TYR A 30 -0.37 2.95 17.62
N ASN A 31 -1.30 3.89 17.64
CA ASN A 31 -1.58 4.70 18.82
C ASN A 31 -2.71 4.13 19.68
N ALA A 32 -2.39 3.67 20.90
CA ALA A 32 -3.39 3.23 21.88
C ALA A 32 -3.84 4.35 22.85
N VAL A 33 -3.32 5.59 22.68
CA VAL A 33 -3.59 6.71 23.58
C VAL A 33 -5.07 7.09 23.54
N GLY A 34 -5.73 7.00 24.68
CA GLY A 34 -7.16 7.32 24.78
C GLY A 34 -7.44 8.78 24.40
N GLY A 35 -8.60 9.04 23.79
CA GLY A 35 -8.96 10.38 23.28
C GLY A 35 -9.00 11.51 24.33
N SER A 36 -8.96 11.18 25.63
CA SER A 36 -8.82 12.17 26.71
C SER A 36 -7.42 12.24 27.34
N GLU A 37 -6.53 11.34 26.96
CA GLU A 37 -5.21 11.13 27.55
C GLU A 37 -4.09 11.74 26.69
N PHE A 38 -2.85 11.62 27.16
CA PHE A 38 -1.65 11.99 26.42
C PHE A 38 -0.68 10.81 26.39
N LEU A 39 0.23 10.80 25.41
CA LEU A 39 1.36 9.87 25.39
C LEU A 39 2.19 10.04 26.68
N ASN A 40 2.47 8.90 27.34
CA ASN A 40 3.02 8.78 28.71
C ASN A 40 2.21 9.52 29.80
N GLY A 41 0.89 9.66 29.61
CA GLY A 41 0.00 10.31 30.57
C GLY A 41 0.35 11.78 30.82
N GLY A 42 -0.03 12.31 31.98
CA GLY A 42 0.24 13.69 32.39
C GLY A 42 -0.77 14.72 31.85
N ASP A 43 -0.31 15.96 31.63
CA ASP A 43 -1.12 17.09 31.15
C ASP A 43 -0.48 17.76 29.95
N SER A 44 -1.13 18.71 29.27
CA SER A 44 -0.63 19.33 28.03
C SER A 44 0.78 19.94 28.08
N ALA A 45 1.39 20.13 29.26
CA ALA A 45 2.73 20.67 29.43
C ALA A 45 3.80 19.59 29.68
N VAL A 46 3.50 18.53 30.46
CA VAL A 46 4.46 17.51 30.90
C VAL A 46 3.83 16.12 30.96
N ASP A 47 4.65 15.09 30.72
CA ASP A 47 4.24 13.69 30.92
C ASP A 47 4.14 13.31 32.41
N GLU A 48 3.71 12.08 32.68
CA GLU A 48 3.53 11.57 34.05
C GLU A 48 4.85 11.48 34.85
N ASP A 49 5.99 11.36 34.16
CA ASP A 49 7.33 11.35 34.76
C ASP A 49 7.91 12.77 34.99
N GLY A 50 7.19 13.81 34.59
CA GLY A 50 7.63 15.21 34.65
C GLY A 50 8.62 15.61 33.55
N GLY A 51 8.79 14.75 32.54
CA GLY A 51 9.48 14.97 31.29
C GLY A 51 8.56 15.40 30.15
N ARG A 52 8.94 15.05 28.92
CA ARG A 52 8.17 15.37 27.70
C ARG A 52 8.22 14.21 26.69
N ALA A 53 7.51 13.14 26.99
CA ALA A 53 7.06 12.20 25.97
C ALA A 53 6.28 12.95 24.88
N SER A 54 6.50 12.60 23.62
CA SER A 54 5.85 13.28 22.51
C SER A 54 5.98 12.46 21.24
N ASP A 55 5.09 12.73 20.31
CA ASP A 55 5.19 12.28 18.93
C ASP A 55 6.03 13.27 18.10
N SER A 56 6.85 12.80 17.15
CA SER A 56 7.65 13.72 16.32
C SER A 56 6.84 14.59 15.37
N TYR A 57 5.68 14.13 14.93
CA TYR A 57 4.79 14.81 14.02
C TYR A 57 3.78 15.68 14.78
N PHE A 58 3.04 15.09 15.73
CA PHE A 58 2.00 15.80 16.48
C PHE A 58 2.54 16.60 17.67
N GLY A 59 3.74 16.27 18.16
CA GLY A 59 4.25 16.80 19.41
C GLY A 59 3.50 16.23 20.59
N ARG A 60 2.99 17.10 21.46
CA ARG A 60 2.28 16.70 22.68
C ARG A 60 0.82 17.13 22.57
N VAL A 61 -0.04 16.21 22.14
CA VAL A 61 -1.47 16.46 21.92
C VAL A 61 -2.33 15.39 22.59
N GLN A 62 -3.56 15.76 22.93
CA GLN A 62 -4.52 14.84 23.52
C GLN A 62 -4.92 13.78 22.50
N GLY A 63 -5.04 12.52 22.93
CA GLY A 63 -5.30 11.37 22.04
C GLY A 63 -4.17 11.06 21.07
N ASN A 64 -3.01 11.73 21.17
CA ASN A 64 -1.85 11.55 20.29
C ASN A 64 -2.17 11.50 18.78
N GLY A 65 -3.03 12.41 18.32
CA GLY A 65 -3.38 12.54 16.89
C GLY A 65 -4.58 11.72 16.44
N GLY A 66 -5.29 11.06 17.36
CA GLY A 66 -6.51 10.29 17.06
C GLY A 66 -6.21 8.84 16.71
N ASP A 67 -7.13 8.20 15.99
CA ASP A 67 -7.05 6.80 15.61
C ASP A 67 -6.17 6.64 14.35
N TRP A 68 -5.05 5.91 14.49
CA TRP A 68 -4.14 5.61 13.39
C TRP A 68 -3.29 4.36 13.65
N PHE A 69 -2.89 3.71 12.56
CA PHE A 69 -1.88 2.64 12.55
C PHE A 69 -0.97 2.78 11.33
N GLU A 70 0.21 2.18 11.44
CA GLU A 70 1.29 2.28 10.47
C GLU A 70 1.80 0.90 10.07
N LEU A 71 2.10 0.76 8.79
CA LEU A 71 2.60 -0.45 8.17
C LEU A 71 3.94 -0.19 7.47
N VAL A 72 4.79 -1.21 7.42
CA VAL A 72 5.99 -1.21 6.56
C VAL A 72 5.83 -2.26 5.46
N VAL A 73 6.05 -1.85 4.22
CA VAL A 73 6.11 -2.73 3.05
C VAL A 73 7.43 -3.47 3.05
N ILE A 74 7.40 -4.79 2.91
CA ILE A 74 8.59 -5.67 2.91
C ILE A 74 8.88 -6.18 1.50
N THR A 75 7.85 -6.57 0.76
CA THR A 75 8.00 -7.03 -0.61
C THR A 75 8.18 -5.85 -1.56
N ASP A 76 9.26 -5.87 -2.34
CA ASP A 76 9.50 -4.86 -3.36
C ASP A 76 8.59 -5.08 -4.58
N HIS A 77 8.11 -3.98 -5.19
CA HIS A 77 7.11 -4.01 -6.26
C HIS A 77 5.79 -4.68 -5.86
N LEU A 78 5.31 -4.40 -4.65
CA LEU A 78 4.09 -4.99 -4.14
C LEU A 78 2.84 -4.28 -4.67
N ASP A 79 1.90 -5.05 -5.21
CA ASP A 79 0.55 -4.59 -5.57
C ASP A 79 -0.44 -4.88 -4.43
N MET A 80 -0.91 -3.82 -3.80
CA MET A 80 -1.85 -3.85 -2.67
C MET A 80 -3.29 -3.46 -3.04
N ARG A 81 -3.60 -3.29 -4.34
CA ARG A 81 -4.97 -2.93 -4.75
C ARG A 81 -5.97 -3.97 -4.27
N GLY A 82 -7.07 -3.52 -3.67
CA GLY A 82 -8.12 -4.39 -3.14
C GLY A 82 -7.76 -5.20 -1.89
N TRP A 83 -6.63 -4.91 -1.23
CA TRP A 83 -6.28 -5.55 0.04
C TRP A 83 -7.19 -5.09 1.17
N HIS A 84 -7.25 -5.90 2.24
CA HIS A 84 -8.17 -5.69 3.36
C HIS A 84 -7.42 -5.62 4.69
N PHE A 85 -7.85 -4.71 5.55
CA PHE A 85 -7.37 -4.52 6.92
C PHE A 85 -8.51 -4.85 7.89
N ASP A 86 -8.49 -6.07 8.42
CA ASP A 86 -9.45 -6.51 9.43
C ASP A 86 -9.00 -6.01 10.80
N ILE A 87 -9.79 -5.12 11.39
CA ILE A 87 -9.53 -4.49 12.68
C ILE A 87 -10.37 -5.19 13.74
N PHE A 88 -9.70 -5.65 14.80
CA PHE A 88 -10.34 -6.31 15.93
C PHE A 88 -10.23 -5.44 17.17
N GLU A 89 -11.33 -5.35 17.93
CA GLU A 89 -11.37 -4.69 19.22
C GLU A 89 -12.12 -5.59 20.22
N GLY A 90 -11.61 -5.69 21.46
CA GLY A 90 -12.18 -6.54 22.50
C GLY A 90 -12.20 -8.04 22.13
N GLY A 91 -11.36 -8.46 21.18
CA GLY A 91 -11.31 -9.83 20.65
C GLY A 91 -12.39 -10.18 19.62
N ALA A 92 -13.14 -9.19 19.12
CA ALA A 92 -14.11 -9.35 18.04
C ALA A 92 -13.69 -8.53 16.82
N LEU A 93 -14.07 -8.98 15.62
CA LEU A 93 -13.92 -8.16 14.42
C LEU A 93 -14.84 -6.96 14.55
N ASP A 94 -14.27 -5.76 14.45
CA ASP A 94 -14.99 -4.50 14.56
C ASP A 94 -15.22 -3.91 13.17
N GLU A 95 -14.13 -3.71 12.40
CA GLU A 95 -14.16 -3.09 11.08
C GLU A 95 -13.30 -3.85 10.07
N THR A 96 -13.57 -3.67 8.78
CA THR A 96 -12.68 -4.07 7.69
C THR A 96 -12.52 -2.90 6.73
N LEU A 97 -11.32 -2.31 6.70
CA LEU A 97 -11.00 -1.28 5.71
C LEU A 97 -10.50 -1.94 4.42
N THR A 98 -10.97 -1.47 3.27
CA THR A 98 -10.55 -1.98 1.96
C THR A 98 -9.77 -0.92 1.20
N LEU A 99 -8.56 -1.27 0.73
CA LEU A 99 -7.81 -0.43 -0.21
C LEU A 99 -8.52 -0.42 -1.57
N THR A 100 -8.60 0.74 -2.21
CA THR A 100 -9.22 0.86 -3.53
C THR A 100 -8.32 0.31 -4.64
N ASP A 101 -8.83 0.28 -5.87
CA ASP A 101 -8.04 -0.07 -7.06
C ASP A 101 -7.14 1.08 -7.56
N HIS A 102 -6.94 2.13 -6.75
CA HIS A 102 -6.15 3.29 -7.15
C HIS A 102 -4.69 2.91 -7.47
N ALA A 103 -4.12 3.55 -8.50
CA ALA A 103 -2.79 3.23 -9.01
C ALA A 103 -1.65 3.41 -7.99
N ILE A 104 -1.86 4.24 -6.96
CA ILE A 104 -0.89 4.43 -5.87
C ILE A 104 -0.51 3.11 -5.18
N TRP A 105 -1.42 2.14 -5.15
CA TRP A 105 -1.20 0.82 -4.51
C TRP A 105 -0.61 -0.23 -5.43
N SER A 106 -0.39 0.10 -6.71
CA SER A 106 -0.07 -0.91 -7.71
C SER A 106 1.42 -1.30 -7.79
N ASP A 107 2.30 -0.51 -7.16
CA ASP A 107 3.75 -0.72 -7.22
C ASP A 107 4.48 -0.09 -6.02
N LEU A 108 4.30 -0.70 -4.84
CA LEU A 108 4.92 -0.24 -3.61
C LEU A 108 6.34 -0.81 -3.46
N ARG A 109 7.28 0.04 -3.08
CA ARG A 109 8.68 -0.31 -2.89
C ARG A 109 8.89 -0.81 -1.47
N SER A 110 9.80 -1.76 -1.31
CA SER A 110 10.19 -2.24 0.02
C SER A 110 10.74 -1.09 0.88
N GLY A 111 10.35 -1.05 2.15
CA GLY A 111 10.68 0.03 3.09
C GLY A 111 9.79 1.28 2.97
N THR A 112 8.74 1.23 2.16
CA THR A 112 7.65 2.22 2.16
C THR A 112 6.88 2.12 3.47
N ILE A 113 6.60 3.27 4.08
CA ILE A 113 5.73 3.35 5.24
C ILE A 113 4.35 3.84 4.79
N ILE A 114 3.31 3.11 5.21
CA ILE A 114 1.92 3.45 4.94
C ILE A 114 1.23 3.72 6.26
N THR A 115 0.64 4.90 6.39
CA THR A 115 -0.19 5.24 7.54
C THR A 115 -1.65 5.37 7.13
N VAL A 116 -2.49 4.74 7.94
CA VAL A 116 -3.94 4.86 7.85
C VAL A 116 -4.39 5.62 9.09
N ALA A 117 -5.04 6.76 8.89
CA ALA A 117 -5.47 7.64 9.97
C ALA A 117 -6.88 8.19 9.70
N GLU A 118 -7.62 8.52 10.76
CA GLU A 118 -8.90 9.23 10.59
C GLU A 118 -8.70 10.72 10.35
N ASP A 119 -7.89 11.38 11.17
CA ASP A 119 -7.87 12.84 11.23
C ASP A 119 -6.74 13.50 10.44
N VAL A 120 -5.91 12.71 9.76
CA VAL A 120 -4.79 13.20 8.95
C VAL A 120 -5.16 13.11 7.46
N PRO A 121 -5.19 14.24 6.72
CA PRO A 121 -5.47 14.24 5.29
C PRO A 121 -4.50 13.37 4.50
N SER A 122 -5.00 12.70 3.46
CA SER A 122 -4.17 11.85 2.60
C SER A 122 -2.98 12.60 2.01
N ASP A 123 -1.80 11.99 2.09
CA ASP A 123 -0.59 12.38 1.37
C ASP A 123 -0.17 11.22 0.46
N ILE A 124 -0.26 11.47 -0.85
CA ILE A 124 -0.01 10.50 -1.92
C ILE A 124 1.15 10.94 -2.82
N SER A 125 2.01 11.85 -2.33
CA SER A 125 3.15 12.38 -3.10
C SER A 125 4.31 11.39 -3.32
N TYR A 126 4.17 10.18 -2.77
CA TYR A 126 5.02 8.99 -2.90
C TYR A 126 5.94 8.96 -4.13
N ASN A 127 7.24 9.10 -3.87
CA ASN A 127 8.30 9.04 -4.88
C ASN A 127 9.62 8.53 -4.26
N PRO A 128 9.79 7.21 -4.14
CA PRO A 128 10.99 6.61 -3.55
C PRO A 128 12.30 7.05 -4.21
N ALA A 129 12.28 7.26 -5.53
CA ALA A 129 13.45 7.72 -6.29
C ALA A 129 13.87 9.16 -5.91
N ALA A 130 12.93 9.99 -5.48
CA ALA A 130 13.18 11.32 -4.92
C ALA A 130 13.38 11.32 -3.39
N GLY A 131 13.35 10.15 -2.75
CA GLY A 131 13.52 10.00 -1.30
C GLY A 131 12.24 10.14 -0.50
N ASP A 132 11.07 10.18 -1.15
CA ASP A 132 9.78 10.15 -0.48
C ASP A 132 9.24 8.72 -0.41
N TRP A 133 9.28 8.14 0.79
CA TRP A 133 8.95 6.75 1.08
C TRP A 133 7.67 6.61 1.90
N TRP A 134 6.84 7.64 1.87
CA TRP A 134 5.72 7.81 2.77
C TRP A 134 4.41 7.88 2.01
N ILE A 135 3.40 7.18 2.50
CA ILE A 135 2.01 7.35 2.09
C ILE A 135 1.17 7.52 3.35
N ASN A 136 0.34 8.56 3.40
CA ASN A 136 -0.74 8.68 4.39
C ASN A 136 -2.08 8.61 3.68
N VAL A 137 -3.02 7.83 4.19
CA VAL A 137 -4.39 7.80 3.68
C VAL A 137 -5.41 8.00 4.79
N GLN A 138 -6.39 8.86 4.48
CA GLN A 138 -7.46 9.20 5.39
C GLN A 138 -8.64 8.24 5.23
N ALA A 139 -9.00 7.50 6.28
CA ALA A 139 -10.13 6.57 6.26
C ALA A 139 -11.40 7.09 6.95
N ASN A 140 -11.42 8.33 7.45
CA ASN A 140 -12.59 8.91 8.14
C ASN A 140 -13.91 8.78 7.34
N ASN A 141 -15.02 8.54 8.03
CA ASN A 141 -16.37 8.44 7.43
C ASN A 141 -16.77 9.61 6.53
N ASP A 142 -16.25 10.81 6.80
CA ASP A 142 -16.55 12.04 6.04
C ASP A 142 -15.52 12.30 4.92
N ALA A 143 -14.52 11.43 4.73
CA ALA A 143 -13.54 11.51 3.65
C ALA A 143 -14.13 11.06 2.30
N ASP A 144 -13.37 11.26 1.21
CA ASP A 144 -13.82 10.93 -0.15
C ASP A 144 -13.73 9.44 -0.50
N GLY A 145 -13.00 8.65 0.30
CA GLY A 145 -12.81 7.23 0.10
C GLY A 145 -12.00 6.87 -1.14
N LEU A 146 -11.15 7.77 -1.65
CA LEU A 146 -10.47 7.59 -2.94
C LEU A 146 -9.38 6.50 -2.90
N TYR A 147 -8.67 6.38 -1.78
CA TYR A 147 -7.51 5.47 -1.63
C TYR A 147 -7.79 4.28 -0.72
N ILE A 148 -8.66 4.48 0.27
CA ILE A 148 -9.11 3.48 1.23
C ILE A 148 -10.58 3.75 1.50
N GLU A 149 -11.35 2.72 1.83
CA GLU A 149 -12.74 2.86 2.25
C GLU A 149 -12.87 3.95 3.33
N ALA A 150 -13.81 4.87 3.11
CA ALA A 150 -14.15 5.91 4.08
C ALA A 150 -14.99 5.29 5.22
N SER A 151 -14.31 4.56 6.10
CA SER A 151 -14.86 4.04 7.34
C SER A 151 -13.98 4.40 8.53
N SER A 152 -14.57 5.11 9.49
CA SER A 152 -13.94 5.35 10.78
C SER A 152 -13.72 4.03 11.54
N PHE A 153 -12.60 3.93 12.25
CA PHE A 153 -12.15 2.72 12.92
C PHE A 153 -11.52 3.05 14.29
N PRO A 154 -11.70 2.20 15.31
CA PRO A 154 -11.03 2.41 16.59
C PRO A 154 -9.56 2.00 16.51
N VAL A 155 -8.69 2.70 17.23
CA VAL A 155 -7.39 2.21 17.71
C VAL A 155 -7.30 2.50 19.20
N SER A 156 -7.14 1.45 20.01
CA SER A 156 -7.30 1.59 21.46
C SER A 156 -6.46 0.57 22.23
N SER A 157 -6.50 0.68 23.55
CA SER A 157 -5.90 -0.27 24.53
C SER A 157 -6.84 -1.42 24.91
N ASN A 158 -7.85 -1.70 24.08
CA ASN A 158 -8.87 -2.71 24.36
C ASN A 158 -8.66 -3.97 23.53
N ASN A 159 -7.48 -4.62 23.68
CA ASN A 159 -7.10 -5.78 22.86
C ASN A 159 -7.21 -5.48 21.36
N TRP A 160 -6.70 -4.34 20.92
CA TRP A 160 -6.72 -3.98 19.50
C TRP A 160 -5.78 -4.87 18.70
N GLN A 161 -6.23 -5.39 17.55
CA GLN A 161 -5.42 -6.22 16.67
C GLN A 161 -5.73 -5.95 15.20
N LEU A 162 -4.70 -6.05 14.35
CA LEU A 162 -4.81 -5.92 12.90
C LEU A 162 -4.47 -7.23 12.19
N ARG A 163 -5.33 -7.65 11.27
CA ARG A 163 -5.04 -8.71 10.29
C ARG A 163 -5.12 -8.16 8.87
N ILE A 164 -4.08 -8.43 8.08
CA ILE A 164 -3.94 -7.98 6.70
C ILE A 164 -4.23 -9.15 5.77
N ARG A 165 -5.11 -8.94 4.80
CA ARG A 165 -5.43 -9.91 3.76
C ARG A 165 -5.20 -9.32 2.38
N ASP A 166 -4.72 -10.16 1.46
CA ASP A 166 -4.63 -9.79 0.06
C ASP A 166 -6.02 -9.64 -0.60
N ALA A 167 -6.04 -9.24 -1.87
CA ALA A 167 -7.28 -9.10 -2.65
C ALA A 167 -8.05 -10.43 -2.83
N ALA A 168 -7.38 -11.58 -2.75
CA ALA A 168 -7.99 -12.90 -2.80
C ALA A 168 -8.54 -13.35 -1.44
N GLY A 169 -8.27 -12.60 -0.37
CA GLY A 169 -8.64 -12.88 1.00
C GLY A 169 -7.68 -13.81 1.75
N ALA A 170 -6.51 -14.13 1.18
CA ALA A 170 -5.46 -14.85 1.89
C ALA A 170 -4.83 -13.95 2.95
N ILE A 171 -4.51 -14.52 4.11
CA ILE A 171 -3.87 -13.77 5.20
C ILE A 171 -2.40 -13.57 4.84
N VAL A 172 -1.99 -12.31 4.78
CA VAL A 172 -0.60 -11.88 4.52
C VAL A 172 0.12 -11.66 5.83
N PHE A 173 -0.55 -11.02 6.80
CA PHE A 173 0.01 -10.74 8.12
C PHE A 173 -1.08 -10.71 9.19
N GLY A 174 -0.71 -11.00 10.43
CA GLY A 174 -1.59 -10.88 11.58
C GLY A 174 -2.51 -12.09 11.86
N PRO A 175 -3.39 -11.98 12.87
CA PRO A 175 -3.61 -10.79 13.70
C PRO A 175 -2.36 -10.42 14.52
N ALA A 176 -1.98 -9.14 14.51
CA ALA A 176 -0.87 -8.56 15.28
C ALA A 176 -1.39 -7.42 16.16
N GLY A 177 -0.75 -7.17 17.29
CA GLY A 177 -1.19 -6.19 18.29
C GLY A 177 -1.39 -6.84 19.67
N GLU A 178 -2.19 -6.18 20.50
CA GLU A 178 -2.39 -6.55 21.89
C GLU A 178 -2.85 -7.99 22.11
N GLY A 179 -2.25 -8.65 23.10
CA GLY A 179 -2.58 -10.03 23.46
C GLY A 179 -2.01 -11.08 22.49
N ILE A 180 -1.41 -10.67 21.37
CA ILE A 180 -0.58 -11.53 20.51
C ILE A 180 0.89 -11.31 20.85
N SER A 181 1.37 -10.08 20.66
CA SER A 181 2.67 -9.59 21.09
C SER A 181 2.61 -8.07 21.08
N PRO A 182 2.82 -7.36 22.21
CA PRO A 182 3.11 -7.95 23.52
C PRO A 182 1.86 -8.59 24.15
N VAL A 183 2.06 -9.73 24.82
CA VAL A 183 0.98 -10.48 25.48
C VAL A 183 0.45 -9.74 26.72
N SER A 184 1.24 -8.81 27.29
CA SER A 184 0.84 -7.96 28.42
C SER A 184 -0.33 -7.04 28.12
N GLY A 185 -0.57 -6.72 26.84
CA GLY A 185 -1.46 -5.63 26.44
C GLY A 185 -0.74 -4.28 26.49
N ILE A 186 -1.43 -3.23 26.06
CA ILE A 186 -0.90 -1.85 25.98
C ILE A 186 -1.86 -0.95 26.75
N SER A 187 -1.36 0.08 27.43
CA SER A 187 -2.21 1.02 28.17
C SER A 187 -2.76 2.15 27.29
N SER A 188 -3.75 2.88 27.82
CA SER A 188 -4.36 4.04 27.13
C SER A 188 -3.48 5.28 27.10
N THR A 189 -2.18 5.14 27.36
CA THR A 189 -1.17 6.21 27.38
C THR A 189 0.09 5.81 26.61
N GLU A 190 0.06 4.69 25.91
CA GLU A 190 1.19 4.06 25.23
C GLU A 190 0.95 3.94 23.72
N VAL A 191 2.03 3.62 23.02
CA VAL A 191 2.04 3.34 21.59
C VAL A 191 2.61 1.95 21.40
N PHE A 192 1.99 1.19 20.51
CA PHE A 192 2.57 -0.06 20.04
C PHE A 192 3.64 0.25 19.02
N ARG A 193 4.79 -0.42 19.08
CA ARG A 193 5.81 -0.29 18.03
C ARG A 193 6.61 -1.56 17.83
N LEU A 194 7.05 -1.79 16.59
CA LEU A 194 8.10 -2.74 16.28
C LEU A 194 9.45 -2.15 16.70
N GLU A 195 10.25 -2.91 17.46
CA GLU A 195 11.58 -2.56 17.96
C GLU A 195 12.71 -3.37 17.32
N THR A 196 12.56 -3.69 16.04
CA THR A 196 13.63 -4.21 15.20
C THR A 196 13.51 -3.65 13.78
N ASP A 197 14.60 -3.75 13.03
CA ASP A 197 14.58 -3.45 11.61
C ASP A 197 13.58 -4.40 10.91
N PRO A 198 12.61 -3.87 10.16
CA PRO A 198 11.65 -4.66 9.41
C PRO A 198 12.31 -5.60 8.41
N ASP A 199 11.93 -6.88 8.42
CA ASP A 199 12.31 -7.85 7.42
C ASP A 199 11.23 -8.94 7.24
N ASP A 200 11.44 -9.85 6.30
CA ASP A 200 10.51 -10.94 5.97
C ASP A 200 10.40 -12.02 7.05
N THR A 201 11.23 -11.97 8.09
CA THR A 201 11.22 -12.90 9.22
C THR A 201 10.33 -12.43 10.37
N ILE A 202 9.90 -11.16 10.36
CA ILE A 202 8.98 -10.62 11.35
C ILE A 202 7.62 -11.29 11.23
N THR A 203 7.08 -11.71 12.38
CA THR A 203 5.76 -12.34 12.48
C THR A 203 4.93 -11.61 13.53
N PRO A 204 3.60 -11.80 13.55
CA PRO A 204 2.75 -11.25 14.60
C PRO A 204 3.14 -11.66 16.03
N TYR A 205 3.89 -12.76 16.18
CA TYR A 205 4.37 -13.30 17.45
C TYR A 205 5.81 -12.92 17.77
N SER A 206 6.44 -12.05 16.98
CA SER A 206 7.78 -11.56 17.24
C SER A 206 7.83 -10.86 18.60
N ASN A 207 8.87 -11.15 19.39
CA ASN A 207 9.05 -10.51 20.70
C ASN A 207 9.62 -9.09 20.58
N ASP A 208 9.85 -8.63 19.36
CA ASP A 208 10.36 -7.31 19.04
C ASP A 208 9.25 -6.24 19.09
N TYR A 209 7.99 -6.62 19.28
CA TYR A 209 6.91 -5.66 19.52
C TYR A 209 6.89 -5.20 20.98
N ASP A 210 6.94 -3.88 21.17
CA ASP A 210 6.99 -3.22 22.48
C ASP A 210 5.75 -2.34 22.74
N ASP A 211 5.53 -2.04 24.01
CA ASP A 211 4.44 -1.21 24.55
C ASP A 211 4.92 0.14 25.13
N GLY A 212 6.09 0.64 24.71
CA GLY A 212 6.71 1.84 25.25
C GLY A 212 5.82 3.10 25.27
N SER A 213 5.96 3.89 26.34
CA SER A 213 5.20 5.13 26.54
C SER A 213 5.94 6.40 26.12
N ASP A 214 7.24 6.32 25.83
CA ASP A 214 8.14 7.47 25.83
C ASP A 214 8.14 8.31 24.52
N PHE A 215 7.81 7.69 23.39
CA PHE A 215 7.95 8.33 22.08
C PHE A 215 7.15 7.60 20.98
N SER A 216 6.65 8.39 20.02
CA SER A 216 5.96 7.94 18.80
C SER A 216 6.50 8.67 17.60
N THR A 217 6.48 8.02 16.43
CA THR A 217 7.02 8.63 15.22
C THR A 217 6.00 9.27 14.31
N PHE A 218 4.82 8.65 14.15
CA PHE A 218 3.81 8.96 13.10
C PHE A 218 4.48 9.30 11.78
N GLY A 219 4.68 8.24 11.03
CA GLY A 219 6.03 7.93 10.69
C GLY A 219 6.78 8.65 9.58
N SER A 220 7.79 7.90 9.19
CA SER A 220 9.07 7.96 9.86
C SER A 220 9.30 6.67 10.65
N ALA A 221 10.45 6.09 10.41
CA ALA A 221 10.86 4.85 11.04
C ALA A 221 10.92 4.99 12.58
N ASN A 222 10.43 4.01 13.35
CA ASN A 222 10.29 4.18 14.80
C ASN A 222 11.65 4.36 15.50
N ARG A 223 11.60 4.92 16.72
CA ARG A 223 12.79 5.38 17.45
C ARG A 223 12.86 4.79 18.86
N TRP A 224 13.06 3.49 18.94
CA TRP A 224 13.66 2.82 20.12
C TRP A 224 15.22 2.83 20.04
N GLY A 225 15.73 3.39 18.94
CA GLY A 225 17.12 3.51 18.52
C GLY A 225 17.18 4.23 17.17
N SER A 226 17.68 3.54 16.13
CA SER A 226 17.53 3.97 14.74
C SER A 226 16.98 2.77 13.95
N GLN A 227 15.66 2.66 13.81
CA GLN A 227 15.09 1.72 12.83
C GLN A 227 15.72 2.04 11.48
N ASP A 228 16.38 1.05 10.90
CA ASP A 228 17.07 1.19 9.64
C ASP A 228 16.28 0.49 8.54
N LEU A 229 15.76 1.29 7.61
CA LEU A 229 15.05 0.81 6.44
C LEU A 229 15.97 0.73 5.22
N VAL A 230 17.28 1.01 5.35
CA VAL A 230 18.21 1.04 4.20
C VAL A 230 18.28 -0.30 3.47
N ASP A 231 18.26 -1.42 4.20
CA ASP A 231 18.32 -2.76 3.60
C ASP A 231 17.04 -3.12 2.84
N LEU A 232 15.89 -2.53 3.21
CA LEU A 232 14.64 -2.65 2.45
C LEU A 232 14.57 -1.64 1.29
N ARG A 233 15.04 -0.42 1.53
CA ARG A 233 15.08 0.70 0.57
C ARG A 233 16.26 0.59 -0.37
N VAL A 234 16.67 -0.63 -0.68
CA VAL A 234 17.54 -0.90 -1.81
C VAL A 234 16.72 -0.54 -3.05
N VAL A 235 16.81 0.72 -3.45
CA VAL A 235 16.52 1.13 -4.82
C VAL A 235 17.64 0.49 -5.63
N GLU A 236 17.53 -0.79 -5.94
CA GLU A 236 18.18 -1.27 -7.14
C GLU A 236 17.51 -0.47 -8.26
N PRO A 237 18.22 0.45 -8.95
CA PRO A 237 17.71 0.90 -10.22
C PRO A 237 17.58 -0.38 -11.02
N ILE A 238 16.34 -0.77 -11.29
CA ILE A 238 16.08 -1.94 -12.11
C ILE A 238 16.83 -1.64 -13.40
N ALA A 239 17.75 -2.52 -13.79
CA ALA A 239 18.42 -2.42 -15.08
C ALA A 239 17.46 -2.80 -16.22
N ALA A 240 16.19 -2.42 -16.09
CA ALA A 240 15.15 -2.60 -17.06
C ALA A 240 14.58 -1.22 -17.40
N SER A 241 14.53 -0.95 -18.68
CA SER A 241 14.06 0.28 -19.29
C SER A 241 13.02 -0.08 -20.33
N ILE A 242 12.06 0.81 -20.50
CA ILE A 242 11.16 0.86 -21.64
C ILE A 242 11.39 2.22 -22.27
N SER A 243 11.38 2.30 -23.60
CA SER A 243 11.41 3.56 -24.33
C SER A 243 10.34 3.53 -25.42
N LEU A 244 9.33 4.38 -25.30
CA LEU A 244 8.30 4.58 -26.30
C LEU A 244 8.92 5.35 -27.46
N THR A 245 8.81 4.80 -28.67
CA THR A 245 9.44 5.38 -29.87
C THR A 245 8.44 5.93 -30.86
N ASP A 246 7.17 5.50 -30.80
CA ASP A 246 6.09 5.96 -31.67
C ASP A 246 4.70 5.58 -31.12
N PRO A 247 3.70 6.47 -31.10
CA PRO A 247 3.81 7.92 -31.26
C PRO A 247 4.56 8.55 -30.08
N ASN A 248 5.51 9.43 -30.37
CA ASN A 248 6.36 10.04 -29.35
C ASN A 248 6.30 11.58 -29.34
N GLY A 249 5.47 12.19 -30.20
CA GLY A 249 5.09 13.59 -30.10
C GLY A 249 5.07 14.33 -31.43
N GLY A 250 4.08 15.22 -31.59
CA GLY A 250 3.89 16.05 -32.78
C GLY A 250 3.28 15.33 -33.99
N GLU A 251 2.94 14.04 -33.88
CA GLU A 251 2.23 13.31 -34.93
C GLU A 251 0.79 13.81 -35.09
N PHE A 252 0.24 13.59 -36.29
CA PHE A 252 -1.17 13.81 -36.60
C PHE A 252 -1.79 12.49 -37.02
N LEU A 253 -2.60 11.92 -36.14
CA LEU A 253 -3.29 10.66 -36.33
C LEU A 253 -4.74 10.90 -36.72
N VAL A 254 -5.28 10.03 -37.57
CA VAL A 254 -6.68 10.13 -38.02
C VAL A 254 -7.51 9.11 -37.25
N ALA A 255 -8.58 9.57 -36.61
CA ALA A 255 -9.50 8.68 -35.91
C ALA A 255 -9.98 7.52 -36.80
N GLY A 256 -9.98 6.31 -36.25
CA GLY A 256 -10.42 5.09 -36.92
C GLY A 256 -9.37 4.44 -37.83
N THR A 257 -8.18 5.02 -38.00
CA THR A 257 -7.06 4.32 -38.66
C THR A 257 -6.36 3.39 -37.69
N VAL A 258 -5.60 2.43 -38.23
CA VAL A 258 -4.66 1.62 -37.44
C VAL A 258 -3.30 2.27 -37.51
N THR A 259 -2.71 2.55 -36.35
CA THR A 259 -1.39 3.15 -36.18
C THR A 259 -0.59 2.24 -35.24
N PRO A 260 0.67 1.89 -35.54
CA PRO A 260 1.49 1.13 -34.61
C PRO A 260 1.86 1.99 -33.39
N ILE A 261 1.83 1.40 -32.21
CA ILE A 261 2.53 1.87 -31.01
C ILE A 261 3.80 1.04 -30.90
N GLN A 262 4.97 1.68 -30.82
CA GLN A 262 6.28 1.03 -30.84
C GLN A 262 7.10 1.43 -29.63
N TRP A 263 7.81 0.46 -29.05
CA TRP A 263 8.71 0.70 -27.92
C TRP A 263 9.91 -0.24 -27.97
N GLU A 264 11.00 0.20 -27.37
CA GLU A 264 12.16 -0.63 -27.04
C GLU A 264 12.10 -0.97 -25.55
N SER A 265 12.61 -2.15 -25.16
CA SER A 265 12.63 -2.52 -23.74
C SER A 265 13.69 -3.57 -23.45
N ASP A 266 14.08 -3.68 -22.19
CA ASP A 266 14.99 -4.73 -21.73
C ASP A 266 14.35 -6.13 -21.80
N GLU A 267 15.19 -7.14 -22.08
CA GLU A 267 14.74 -8.54 -22.29
C GLU A 267 14.05 -9.16 -21.06
N ALA A 268 14.22 -8.57 -19.88
CA ALA A 268 13.59 -9.03 -18.64
C ALA A 268 12.08 -8.71 -18.58
N ILE A 269 11.57 -7.81 -19.43
CA ILE A 269 10.16 -7.41 -19.43
C ILE A 269 9.36 -8.36 -20.33
N GLU A 270 8.61 -9.27 -19.73
CA GLU A 270 7.84 -10.28 -20.48
C GLU A 270 6.49 -9.74 -21.01
N GLN A 271 5.89 -8.78 -20.30
CA GLN A 271 4.58 -8.21 -20.64
C GLN A 271 4.53 -6.72 -20.36
N VAL A 272 3.90 -5.96 -21.26
CA VAL A 272 3.65 -4.52 -21.08
C VAL A 272 2.16 -4.17 -21.07
N LEU A 273 1.82 -3.13 -20.32
CA LEU A 273 0.55 -2.43 -20.36
C LEU A 273 0.70 -1.18 -21.25
N ILE A 274 -0.32 -0.91 -22.05
CA ILE A 274 -0.35 0.27 -22.94
C ILE A 274 -1.61 1.08 -22.62
N GLU A 275 -1.42 2.36 -22.33
CA GLU A 275 -2.47 3.29 -21.96
C GLU A 275 -2.45 4.52 -22.86
N PHE A 276 -3.63 5.13 -23.01
CA PHE A 276 -3.90 6.28 -23.85
C PHE A 276 -4.55 7.38 -23.03
N SER A 277 -4.08 8.61 -23.23
CA SER A 277 -4.66 9.83 -22.68
C SER A 277 -5.05 10.76 -23.83
N PHE A 278 -6.18 11.47 -23.70
CA PHE A 278 -6.60 12.52 -24.64
C PHE A 278 -6.60 13.93 -24.00
N ASP A 279 -6.19 14.05 -22.73
CA ASP A 279 -6.31 15.26 -21.92
C ASP A 279 -4.97 15.71 -21.29
N GLY A 280 -3.85 15.42 -21.95
CA GLY A 280 -2.52 15.80 -21.49
C GLY A 280 -2.01 15.01 -20.30
N GLY A 281 -2.57 13.82 -20.05
CA GLY A 281 -2.14 12.90 -19.00
C GLY A 281 -2.91 13.03 -17.69
N ALA A 282 -4.00 13.81 -17.68
CA ALA A 282 -4.87 13.95 -16.52
C ALA A 282 -5.71 12.68 -16.28
N SER A 283 -6.06 11.95 -17.35
CA SER A 283 -6.68 10.64 -17.27
C SER A 283 -6.09 9.66 -18.29
N TRP A 284 -6.00 8.38 -17.91
CA TRP A 284 -5.42 7.33 -18.73
C TRP A 284 -6.42 6.18 -18.91
N MET A 285 -6.48 5.65 -20.13
CA MET A 285 -7.37 4.56 -20.52
C MET A 285 -6.56 3.43 -21.14
N ALA A 286 -6.80 2.18 -20.74
CA ALA A 286 -6.18 1.04 -21.39
C ALA A 286 -6.57 0.97 -22.88
N VAL A 287 -5.62 0.63 -23.75
CA VAL A 287 -5.92 0.41 -25.18
C VAL A 287 -6.66 -0.92 -25.37
N PHE A 288 -7.52 -0.98 -26.40
CA PHE A 288 -8.27 -2.18 -26.75
C PHE A 288 -8.01 -2.58 -28.22
N PRO A 289 -7.89 -3.89 -28.55
CA PRO A 289 -7.80 -5.04 -27.65
C PRO A 289 -6.63 -4.96 -26.65
N ALA A 290 -6.70 -5.69 -25.53
CA ALA A 290 -5.58 -5.67 -24.58
C ALA A 290 -4.32 -6.23 -25.25
N ASN A 291 -3.19 -5.53 -25.08
CA ASN A 291 -1.89 -6.04 -25.48
C ASN A 291 -1.56 -7.34 -24.70
N VAL A 292 -0.86 -8.27 -25.35
CA VAL A 292 -0.43 -9.53 -24.73
C VAL A 292 1.07 -9.71 -24.96
N GLY A 293 1.81 -9.81 -23.86
CA GLY A 293 3.27 -9.95 -23.88
C GLY A 293 3.99 -8.65 -24.20
N ASN A 294 5.24 -8.76 -24.64
CA ASN A 294 6.12 -7.66 -24.99
C ASN A 294 6.75 -7.91 -26.37
N SER A 295 6.08 -7.45 -27.43
CA SER A 295 6.55 -7.57 -28.82
C SER A 295 7.34 -6.36 -29.31
N GLY A 296 7.45 -5.28 -28.52
CA GLY A 296 7.98 -3.98 -28.97
C GLY A 296 7.06 -3.22 -29.95
N LEU A 297 5.89 -3.78 -30.27
CA LEU A 297 4.93 -3.21 -31.22
C LEU A 297 3.51 -3.66 -30.91
N TYR A 298 2.55 -2.75 -31.00
CA TYR A 298 1.12 -2.99 -30.85
C TYR A 298 0.31 -2.23 -31.92
N GLU A 299 -0.54 -2.93 -32.66
CA GLU A 299 -1.37 -2.34 -33.72
C GLU A 299 -2.62 -1.66 -33.12
N TRP A 300 -2.54 -0.35 -32.93
CA TRP A 300 -3.57 0.42 -32.24
C TRP A 300 -4.61 1.00 -33.20
N THR A 301 -5.90 0.70 -32.95
CA THR A 301 -6.99 1.40 -33.63
C THR A 301 -7.23 2.73 -32.93
N VAL A 302 -6.90 3.83 -33.61
CA VAL A 302 -6.99 5.18 -33.07
C VAL A 302 -8.45 5.50 -32.71
N PRO A 303 -8.75 5.86 -31.45
CA PRO A 303 -10.12 6.11 -30.99
C PRO A 303 -10.71 7.37 -31.65
N PRO A 304 -12.04 7.47 -31.73
CA PRO A 304 -12.73 8.62 -32.34
C PRO A 304 -12.78 9.82 -31.39
N VAL A 305 -11.62 10.39 -31.07
CA VAL A 305 -11.47 11.64 -30.30
C VAL A 305 -10.89 12.74 -31.18
N ASP A 306 -11.13 13.99 -30.81
CA ASP A 306 -10.55 15.18 -31.46
C ASP A 306 -9.79 15.97 -30.40
N SER A 307 -8.46 15.81 -30.35
CA SER A 307 -7.61 16.40 -29.32
C SER A 307 -6.16 16.56 -29.78
N GLU A 308 -5.55 17.70 -29.45
CA GLU A 308 -4.14 18.01 -29.65
C GLU A 308 -3.28 17.68 -28.41
N GLN A 309 -3.85 17.04 -27.39
CA GLN A 309 -3.20 16.74 -26.11
C GLN A 309 -3.16 15.23 -25.85
N CYS A 310 -2.99 14.44 -26.90
CA CYS A 310 -2.96 13.00 -26.78
C CYS A 310 -1.58 12.51 -26.35
N LEU A 311 -1.54 11.48 -25.50
CA LEU A 311 -0.32 10.82 -25.04
C LEU A 311 -0.52 9.29 -25.03
N ILE A 312 0.57 8.56 -25.21
CA ILE A 312 0.64 7.11 -24.97
C ILE A 312 1.62 6.87 -23.82
N ARG A 313 1.31 5.88 -22.97
CA ARG A 313 2.21 5.35 -21.94
C ARG A 313 2.35 3.85 -22.13
N VAL A 314 3.57 3.35 -22.05
CA VAL A 314 3.90 1.92 -22.05
C VAL A 314 4.62 1.60 -20.75
N SER A 315 4.11 0.66 -19.98
CA SER A 315 4.68 0.25 -18.69
C SER A 315 4.88 -1.27 -18.63
N SER A 316 5.82 -1.74 -17.81
CA SER A 316 5.91 -3.15 -17.48
C SER A 316 4.64 -3.57 -16.72
N ALA A 317 4.04 -4.70 -17.10
CA ALA A 317 2.80 -5.17 -16.48
C ALA A 317 2.98 -5.67 -15.03
N THR A 318 4.22 -5.92 -14.61
CA THR A 318 4.56 -6.40 -13.25
C THR A 318 5.39 -5.39 -12.45
N GLN A 319 5.86 -4.32 -13.07
CA GLN A 319 6.69 -3.27 -12.45
C GLN A 319 6.30 -1.92 -13.04
N LEU A 320 5.17 -1.36 -12.60
CA LEU A 320 4.54 -0.22 -13.29
C LEU A 320 5.39 1.07 -13.24
N ALA A 321 6.34 1.20 -12.30
CA ALA A 321 7.34 2.26 -12.29
C ALA A 321 8.36 2.18 -13.44
N VAL A 322 8.50 1.04 -14.12
CA VAL A 322 9.25 0.92 -15.38
C VAL A 322 8.31 1.25 -16.53
N TYR A 323 8.32 2.50 -16.95
CA TYR A 323 7.47 2.98 -18.03
C TYR A 323 8.16 4.06 -18.85
N ASP A 324 7.59 4.31 -20.03
CA ASP A 324 7.85 5.51 -20.79
C ASP A 324 6.54 6.12 -21.27
N THR A 325 6.54 7.43 -21.49
CA THR A 325 5.40 8.21 -21.98
C THR A 325 5.86 9.04 -23.17
N SER A 326 4.97 9.32 -24.13
CA SER A 326 5.29 10.19 -25.27
C SER A 326 5.99 11.47 -24.81
N ASP A 327 7.12 11.81 -25.44
CA ASP A 327 7.95 12.97 -25.08
C ASP A 327 7.19 14.29 -25.21
N GLU A 328 6.32 14.39 -26.21
CA GLU A 328 5.43 15.54 -26.43
C GLU A 328 4.02 15.06 -26.83
N PRO A 329 2.99 15.92 -26.70
CA PRO A 329 1.65 15.58 -27.18
C PRO A 329 1.59 15.37 -28.69
N PHE A 330 0.76 14.42 -29.12
CA PHE A 330 0.34 14.28 -30.52
C PHE A 330 -1.14 14.64 -30.69
N ALA A 331 -1.55 14.83 -31.94
CA ALA A 331 -2.93 15.17 -32.28
C ALA A 331 -3.68 13.98 -32.89
N ILE A 332 -4.91 13.77 -32.44
CA ILE A 332 -5.89 12.93 -33.14
C ILE A 332 -6.96 13.86 -33.72
N VAL A 333 -7.24 13.70 -35.01
CA VAL A 333 -8.28 14.45 -35.71
C VAL A 333 -9.34 13.53 -36.29
N MET A 334 -10.57 14.01 -36.33
CA MET A 334 -11.65 13.29 -37.00
C MET A 334 -11.43 13.30 -38.53
N PRO A 335 -11.77 12.21 -39.25
CA PRO A 335 -11.72 12.22 -40.70
C PRO A 335 -12.62 13.31 -41.27
N LEU A 336 -12.14 14.03 -42.28
CA LEU A 336 -12.95 15.02 -42.99
C LEU A 336 -14.23 14.35 -43.49
N SER A 337 -15.39 14.93 -43.16
CA SER A 337 -16.64 14.52 -43.80
C SER A 337 -16.50 14.78 -45.30
N ALA A 338 -16.71 13.76 -46.12
CA ALA A 338 -17.00 13.99 -47.53
C ALA A 338 -18.37 14.67 -47.57
N ASP A 339 -18.39 16.00 -47.73
CA ASP A 339 -19.62 16.73 -47.98
C ASP A 339 -20.27 16.17 -49.26
N GLU A 340 -21.49 15.63 -49.12
CA GLU A 340 -22.42 15.35 -50.23
C GLU A 340 -23.01 16.65 -50.80
#